data_AF-A0AA38S5L2-F1
#
_entry.id   AF-A0AA38S5L2-F1
#
_cell.length_a   1.000
_cell.length_b   1.000
_cell.length_c   1.000
_cell.angle_alpha   90.00
_cell.angle_beta   90.00
_cell.angle_gamma   90.00
#
_symmetry.space_group_name_H-M   'P 1'
#
loop_
_entity.id
_entity.type
_entity.pdbx_description
1 polymer ?
#
loop_
_entity_poly.entity_id
_entity_poly.type
_entity_poly.pdbx_seq_one_letter_code
_entity_poly.pdbx_strand_id
1 'polypeptide(L)'
;MAMVFFGAADTPLFSSAWTPSGGGSYAATCVFLVALSVAYRALLALRGVLSERLWRADPWAHKEVMSGDKPELCHGDGGSVLGAARRRWRSRPFHWALEGSRALFEMIVGGVSYLLMLAAMTMNVGYFLSVLGGVFLGTLLVGRFESGNEHH
;
A
#
# COMPACT_ATOMS: atom_id res chain seq x y z
N MET A 1 -9.08 -33.94 -7.35
CA MET A 1 -8.14 -32.93 -7.87
C MET A 1 -7.17 -32.61 -6.75
N ALA A 2 -5.89 -32.94 -6.90
CA ALA A 2 -4.90 -32.68 -5.87
C ALA A 2 -4.45 -31.22 -5.97
N MET A 3 -4.62 -30.43 -4.90
CA MET A 3 -4.03 -29.08 -4.79
C MET A 3 -2.57 -29.21 -4.36
N VAL A 4 -1.75 -29.72 -5.28
CA VAL A 4 -0.31 -29.88 -5.09
C VAL A 4 0.42 -28.97 -6.05
N PHE A 5 1.55 -28.48 -5.60
CA PHE A 5 2.46 -27.70 -6.42
C PHE A 5 2.86 -28.48 -7.67
N PHE A 6 2.79 -27.81 -8.82
CA PHE A 6 3.19 -28.39 -10.11
C PHE A 6 4.13 -27.44 -10.87
N GLY A 7 4.98 -28.04 -11.71
CA GLY A 7 5.96 -27.33 -12.53
C GLY A 7 5.58 -27.43 -14.00
N ALA A 8 4.74 -26.51 -14.48
CA ALA A 8 4.34 -26.42 -15.88
C ALA A 8 4.69 -25.03 -16.43
N ALA A 9 5.15 -24.96 -17.68
CA ALA A 9 5.55 -23.69 -18.31
C ALA A 9 4.39 -23.00 -19.05
N ASP A 10 3.30 -23.71 -19.27
CA ASP A 10 2.14 -23.36 -20.09
C ASP A 10 0.96 -22.82 -19.28
N THR A 11 1.15 -22.53 -17.99
CA THR A 11 0.08 -21.99 -17.13
C THR A 11 -0.26 -20.54 -17.50
N PRO A 12 -1.51 -20.23 -17.92
CA PRO A 12 -1.96 -18.87 -18.17
C PRO A 12 -1.91 -18.04 -16.89
N LEU A 13 -1.50 -16.78 -17.01
CA LEU A 13 -1.46 -15.82 -15.91
C LEU A 13 -2.25 -14.55 -16.28
N PHE A 14 -3.18 -14.10 -15.43
CA PHE A 14 -4.07 -12.92 -15.62
C PHE A 14 -5.07 -12.98 -16.78
N SER A 15 -4.74 -13.58 -17.92
CA SER A 15 -5.62 -13.75 -19.08
C SER A 15 -5.19 -14.96 -19.91
N SER A 16 -6.14 -15.60 -20.59
CA SER A 16 -5.88 -16.70 -21.53
C SER A 16 -4.97 -16.31 -22.70
N ALA A 17 -4.81 -15.01 -22.96
CA ALA A 17 -3.87 -14.49 -23.95
C ALA A 17 -2.41 -14.46 -23.46
N TRP A 18 -2.17 -14.57 -22.16
CA TRP A 18 -0.84 -14.55 -21.54
C TRP A 18 -0.44 -15.98 -21.13
N THR A 19 -0.39 -16.87 -22.11
CA THR A 19 0.12 -18.25 -21.97
C THR A 19 1.58 -18.30 -22.44
N PRO A 20 2.54 -18.65 -21.57
CA PRO A 20 3.91 -18.82 -22.01
C PRO A 20 4.02 -20.09 -22.86
N SER A 21 4.32 -19.96 -24.15
CA SER A 21 4.48 -21.09 -25.07
C SER A 21 5.90 -21.66 -25.12
N GLY A 22 6.80 -21.20 -24.23
CA GLY A 22 8.19 -21.66 -24.16
C GLY A 22 8.94 -21.23 -22.89
N GLY A 23 10.11 -21.83 -22.66
CA GLY A 23 10.90 -21.63 -21.44
C GLY A 23 11.37 -20.18 -21.22
N GLY A 24 11.70 -19.46 -22.29
CA GLY A 24 12.07 -18.04 -22.22
C GLY A 24 10.90 -17.15 -21.76
N SER A 25 9.71 -17.39 -22.29
CA SER A 25 8.49 -16.67 -21.89
C SER A 25 8.09 -16.98 -20.44
N TYR A 26 8.28 -18.23 -20.01
CA TYR A 26 8.08 -18.62 -18.61
C TYR A 26 9.05 -17.87 -17.67
N ALA A 27 10.34 -17.84 -18.01
CA ALA A 27 11.34 -17.11 -17.24
C ALA A 27 11.03 -15.59 -17.19
N ALA A 28 10.57 -15.01 -18.29
CA ALA A 28 10.14 -13.61 -18.33
C ALA A 28 8.97 -13.33 -17.37
N THR A 29 7.98 -14.22 -17.32
CA THR A 29 6.86 -14.12 -16.38
C THR A 29 7.35 -14.21 -14.93
N CYS A 30 8.28 -15.12 -14.62
CA CYS A 30 8.90 -15.21 -13.29
C CYS A 30 9.62 -13.91 -12.90
N VAL A 31 10.47 -13.37 -13.79
CA VAL A 31 11.17 -12.08 -13.57
C VAL A 31 10.17 -10.93 -13.39
N PHE A 32 9.09 -10.91 -14.17
CA PHE A 32 8.02 -9.93 -14.01
C PHE A 32 7.34 -10.03 -12.64
N LEU A 33 7.05 -11.24 -12.14
CA LEU A 33 6.49 -11.43 -10.81
C LEU A 33 7.44 -10.99 -9.69
N VAL A 34 8.75 -11.24 -9.84
CA VAL A 34 9.77 -10.72 -8.92
C VAL A 34 9.76 -9.19 -8.92
N ALA A 35 9.77 -8.57 -10.11
CA ALA A 35 9.73 -7.11 -10.23
C ALA A 35 8.43 -6.51 -9.64
N LEU A 36 7.29 -7.14 -9.90
CA LEU A 36 5.98 -6.71 -9.40
C LEU A 36 5.89 -6.81 -7.86
N SER A 37 6.46 -7.86 -7.27
CA SER A 37 6.50 -8.03 -5.81
C SER A 37 7.48 -7.08 -5.12
N VAL A 38 8.63 -6.79 -5.73
CA VAL A 38 9.53 -5.71 -5.28
C VAL A 38 8.83 -4.34 -5.38
N ALA A 39 8.14 -4.07 -6.49
CA ALA A 39 7.39 -2.84 -6.67
C ALA A 39 6.26 -2.70 -5.64
N TYR A 40 5.55 -3.79 -5.30
CA TYR A 40 4.56 -3.80 -4.22
C TYR A 40 5.17 -3.40 -2.87
N ARG A 41 6.34 -3.96 -2.52
CA ARG A 41 7.08 -3.58 -1.31
C ARG A 41 7.49 -2.10 -1.32
N ALA A 42 7.97 -1.61 -2.46
CA ALA A 42 8.30 -0.20 -2.63
C ALA A 42 7.07 0.71 -2.48
N LEU A 43 5.92 0.33 -3.06
CA LEU A 43 4.65 1.06 -2.92
C LEU A 43 4.18 1.13 -1.46
N LEU A 44 4.35 0.06 -0.69
CA LEU A 44 4.05 0.08 0.75
C LEU A 44 4.98 1.02 1.53
N ALA A 45 6.27 1.05 1.21
CA ALA A 45 7.22 1.98 1.81
C ALA A 45 6.89 3.43 1.43
N LEU A 46 6.60 3.68 0.14
CA LEU A 46 6.14 4.97 -0.37
C LEU A 46 4.87 5.44 0.34
N ARG A 47 3.90 4.55 0.59
CA ARG A 47 2.70 4.89 1.39
C ARG A 47 3.07 5.49 2.74
N GLY A 48 4.03 4.88 3.45
CA GLY A 48 4.53 5.36 4.74
C GLY A 48 5.13 6.76 4.62
N VAL A 49 6.06 6.94 3.68
CA VAL A 49 6.73 8.24 3.46
C VAL A 49 5.76 9.32 2.99
N LEU A 50 4.85 9.03 2.07
CA LEU A 50 3.83 9.95 1.59
C LEU A 50 2.84 10.31 2.70
N SER A 51 2.43 9.35 3.54
CA SER A 51 1.56 9.64 4.68
C SER A 51 2.24 10.58 5.67
N GLU A 52 3.54 10.42 5.93
CA GLU A 52 4.27 11.33 6.80
C GLU A 52 4.45 12.73 6.19
N ARG A 53 4.68 12.84 4.88
CA ARG A 53 4.96 14.12 4.22
C ARG A 53 3.71 14.91 3.82
N LEU A 54 2.70 14.24 3.27
CA LEU A 54 1.48 14.87 2.77
C LEU A 54 0.43 15.04 3.88
N TRP A 55 0.34 14.10 4.83
CA TRP A 55 -0.67 14.15 5.91
C TRP A 55 -0.25 15.01 7.11
N ARG A 56 1.04 15.31 7.28
CA ARG A 56 1.50 16.38 8.20
C ARG A 56 1.32 17.77 7.59
N ALA A 57 1.23 17.86 6.26
CA ALA A 57 1.05 19.13 5.57
C ALA A 57 -0.39 19.64 5.62
N ASP A 58 -1.33 18.92 6.27
CA ASP A 58 -2.66 19.43 6.60
C ASP A 58 -2.52 20.66 7.52
N PRO A 59 -2.61 21.90 6.99
CA PRO A 59 -2.35 23.11 7.78
C PRO A 59 -3.45 23.32 8.83
N TRP A 60 -4.57 22.63 8.65
CA TRP A 60 -5.74 22.67 9.52
C TRP A 60 -5.62 21.73 10.73
N ALA A 61 -4.75 20.70 10.69
CA ALA A 61 -4.48 19.86 11.87
C ALA A 61 -3.73 20.64 12.96
N HIS A 62 -2.79 21.51 12.56
CA HIS A 62 -2.09 22.42 13.49
C HIS A 62 -2.93 23.63 13.92
N LYS A 63 -3.90 24.05 13.11
CA LYS A 63 -4.77 25.19 13.44
C LYS A 63 -5.78 24.86 14.55
N GLU A 64 -6.14 23.59 14.74
CA GLU A 64 -7.00 23.16 15.87
C GLU A 64 -6.27 23.23 17.22
N VAL A 65 -4.93 23.10 17.26
CA VAL A 65 -4.16 23.23 18.50
C VAL A 65 -3.83 24.70 18.81
N MET A 66 -3.64 25.53 17.78
CA MET A 66 -3.30 26.96 17.95
C MET A 66 -4.52 27.90 17.98
N SER A 67 -5.69 27.45 17.53
CA SER A 67 -6.97 28.12 17.81
C SER A 67 -7.61 27.55 19.09
N GLY A 68 -6.77 27.27 20.08
CA GLY A 68 -7.18 27.25 21.47
C GLY A 68 -7.57 28.67 21.85
N ASP A 69 -8.81 29.02 21.55
CA ASP A 69 -9.52 30.01 22.35
C ASP A 69 -9.38 29.55 23.80
N LYS A 70 -8.86 30.43 24.65
CA LYS A 70 -8.57 30.10 26.05
C LYS A 70 -9.85 29.50 26.64
N PRO A 71 -9.79 28.35 27.34
CA PRO A 71 -10.94 27.89 28.09
C PRO A 71 -11.15 28.89 29.23
N GLU A 72 -11.94 29.94 28.99
CA GLU A 72 -12.57 30.65 30.08
C GLU A 72 -13.41 29.62 30.82
N LEU A 73 -13.07 29.55 32.10
CA LEU A 73 -13.43 28.54 33.06
C LEU A 73 -14.90 28.73 33.45
N CYS A 74 -15.85 28.28 32.62
CA CYS A 74 -17.27 28.28 32.98
C CYS A 74 -17.76 26.83 33.18
N HIS A 75 -17.71 26.46 34.46
CA HIS A 75 -18.66 25.63 35.19
C HIS A 75 -19.78 24.95 34.39
N GLY A 76 -19.86 23.62 34.49
CA GLY A 76 -21.10 22.90 34.34
C GLY A 76 -21.25 22.01 33.09
N ASP A 77 -21.51 20.74 33.39
CA ASP A 77 -22.30 19.80 32.61
C ASP A 77 -21.58 18.81 31.66
N GLY A 78 -21.84 17.52 31.91
CA GLY A 78 -21.19 16.34 31.35
C GLY A 78 -21.54 16.02 29.90
N GLY A 79 -21.88 17.02 29.08
CA GLY A 79 -22.32 16.85 27.69
C GLY A 79 -21.28 17.20 26.60
N SER A 80 -20.08 17.66 27.00
CA SER A 80 -19.16 18.39 26.11
C SER A 80 -18.41 17.53 25.07
N VAL A 81 -18.16 16.23 25.35
CA VAL A 81 -17.30 15.39 24.49
C VAL A 81 -17.94 15.08 23.13
N LEU A 82 -19.24 14.74 23.14
CA LEU A 82 -20.01 14.47 21.92
C LEU A 82 -20.27 15.73 21.09
N GLY A 83 -20.50 16.88 21.75
CA GLY A 83 -20.69 18.16 21.07
C GLY A 83 -19.43 18.68 20.38
N ALA A 84 -18.26 18.51 21.03
CA ALA A 84 -16.96 18.82 20.43
C ALA A 84 -16.62 17.87 19.26
N ALA A 85 -16.87 16.56 19.41
CA ALA A 85 -16.67 15.58 18.35
C ALA A 85 -17.56 15.83 17.12
N ARG A 86 -18.83 16.21 17.34
CA ARG A 86 -19.79 16.52 16.28
C ARG A 86 -19.44 17.79 15.50
N ARG A 87 -18.88 18.81 16.17
CA ARG A 87 -18.36 20.02 15.50
C ARG A 87 -17.11 19.71 14.68
N ARG A 88 -16.18 18.89 15.19
CA ARG A 88 -14.99 18.43 14.48
C ARG A 88 -15.31 17.65 13.20
N TRP A 89 -16.37 16.85 13.22
CA TRP A 89 -16.84 16.11 12.04
C TRP A 89 -17.40 17.00 10.92
N ARG A 90 -17.98 18.15 11.28
CA ARG A 90 -18.67 19.03 10.32
C ARG A 90 -17.77 20.09 9.69
N SER A 91 -16.57 20.30 10.25
CA SER A 91 -15.64 21.36 9.85
C SER A 91 -14.45 20.88 9.03
N ARG A 92 -14.43 19.62 8.57
CA ARG A 92 -13.44 19.16 7.60
C ARG A 92 -13.93 19.48 6.19
N PRO A 93 -13.42 20.55 5.54
CA PRO A 93 -13.71 20.75 4.12
C PRO A 93 -13.20 19.53 3.36
N PHE A 94 -14.09 18.85 2.64
CA PHE A 94 -13.77 17.67 1.85
C PHE A 94 -13.03 18.15 0.58
N HIS A 95 -11.72 18.01 0.57
CA HIS A 95 -10.85 18.38 -0.54
C HIS A 95 -10.73 17.17 -1.47
N TRP A 96 -11.75 16.95 -2.30
CA TRP A 96 -11.83 15.85 -3.28
C TRP A 96 -10.54 15.59 -4.08
N ALA A 97 -9.74 16.63 -4.35
CA ALA A 97 -8.46 16.51 -5.03
C ALA A 97 -7.37 15.80 -4.18
N LEU A 98 -7.24 16.14 -2.89
CA LEU A 98 -6.27 15.52 -1.99
C LEU A 98 -6.74 14.13 -1.55
N GLU A 99 -8.01 14.01 -1.14
CA GLU A 99 -8.57 12.71 -0.73
C GLU A 99 -8.67 11.72 -1.90
N GLY A 100 -8.92 12.21 -3.13
CA GLY A 100 -8.96 11.37 -4.33
C GLY A 100 -7.60 10.77 -4.69
N SER A 101 -6.52 11.55 -4.58
CA SER A 101 -5.16 11.06 -4.86
C SER A 101 -4.73 9.95 -3.89
N ARG A 102 -5.12 10.05 -2.62
CA ARG A 102 -4.86 9.02 -1.61
C ARG A 102 -5.64 7.75 -1.88
N ALA A 103 -6.92 7.88 -2.17
CA ALA A 103 -7.77 6.73 -2.50
C ALA A 103 -7.27 6.01 -3.77
N LEU A 104 -6.81 6.77 -4.78
CA LEU A 104 -6.23 6.21 -6.00
C LEU A 104 -4.93 5.46 -5.72
N PHE A 105 -4.06 5.99 -4.85
CA PHE A 105 -2.85 5.27 -4.46
C PHE A 105 -3.16 3.95 -3.73
N GLU A 106 -4.11 3.97 -2.79
CA GLU A 106 -4.55 2.75 -2.08
C GLU A 106 -5.23 1.75 -3.03
N MET A 107 -5.97 2.22 -4.04
CA MET A 107 -6.51 1.40 -5.12
C MET A 107 -5.40 0.71 -5.91
N ILE A 108 -4.32 1.42 -6.28
CA ILE A 108 -3.18 0.84 -7.00
C ILE A 108 -2.48 -0.23 -6.15
N VAL A 109 -2.23 0.07 -4.87
CA VAL A 109 -1.63 -0.90 -3.93
C VAL A 109 -2.50 -2.15 -3.82
N GLY A 110 -3.81 -1.97 -3.66
CA GLY A 110 -4.79 -3.06 -3.65
C GLY A 110 -4.75 -3.86 -4.95
N GLY A 111 -4.79 -3.19 -6.11
CA GLY A 111 -4.71 -3.82 -7.42
C GLY A 111 -3.47 -4.70 -7.59
N VAL A 112 -2.29 -4.19 -7.25
CA VAL A 112 -1.03 -4.95 -7.31
C VAL A 112 -1.06 -6.15 -6.36
N SER A 113 -1.61 -6.00 -5.15
CA SER A 113 -1.74 -7.10 -4.19
C SER A 113 -2.64 -8.24 -4.69
N TYR A 114 -3.75 -7.90 -5.36
CA TYR A 114 -4.63 -8.90 -5.96
C TYR A 114 -4.01 -9.60 -7.17
N LEU A 115 -3.22 -8.89 -7.98
CA LEU A 115 -2.46 -9.51 -9.06
C LEU A 115 -1.45 -10.54 -8.51
N LEU A 116 -0.71 -10.18 -7.45
CA LEU A 116 0.23 -11.10 -6.79
C LEU A 116 -0.49 -12.30 -6.16
N MET A 117 -1.66 -12.09 -5.57
CA MET A 117 -2.48 -13.16 -5.01
C MET A 117 -2.98 -14.12 -6.10
N LEU A 118 -3.41 -13.58 -7.25
CA LEU A 118 -3.81 -14.39 -8.38
C LEU A 118 -2.65 -15.27 -8.87
N ALA A 119 -1.44 -14.71 -8.94
CA ALA A 119 -0.24 -15.46 -9.27
C ALA A 119 0.07 -16.57 -8.25
N ALA A 120 -0.02 -16.28 -6.95
CA ALA A 120 0.24 -17.27 -5.90
C ALA A 120 -0.79 -18.41 -5.86
N MET A 121 -2.05 -18.13 -6.22
CA MET A 121 -3.12 -19.13 -6.26
C MET A 121 -3.06 -20.07 -7.48
N THR A 122 -2.15 -19.85 -8.43
CA THR A 122 -1.99 -20.72 -9.62
C THR A 122 -1.42 -22.11 -9.32
N MET A 123 -0.93 -22.35 -8.10
CA MET A 123 -0.24 -23.60 -7.69
C MET A 123 1.00 -23.94 -8.53
N ASN A 124 1.50 -23.00 -9.35
CA ASN A 124 2.76 -23.14 -10.09
C ASN A 124 3.95 -22.83 -9.18
N VAL A 125 4.88 -23.77 -9.04
CA VAL A 125 6.05 -23.64 -8.17
C VAL A 125 6.88 -22.41 -8.53
N GLY A 126 7.17 -22.17 -9.81
CA GLY A 126 8.05 -21.07 -10.18
C GLY A 126 7.41 -19.71 -10.01
N TYR A 127 6.10 -19.58 -10.23
CA TYR A 127 5.38 -18.33 -9.95
C TYR A 127 5.34 -18.05 -8.46
N PHE A 128 5.04 -19.08 -7.65
CA PHE A 128 5.03 -18.97 -6.20
C PHE A 128 6.41 -18.60 -5.63
N LEU A 129 7.47 -19.30 -6.06
CA LEU A 129 8.84 -18.99 -5.65
C LEU A 129 9.30 -17.61 -6.14
N SER A 130 8.87 -17.15 -7.32
CA SER A 130 9.17 -15.80 -7.82
C SER A 130 8.53 -14.73 -6.94
N VAL A 131 7.28 -14.92 -6.52
CA VAL A 131 6.60 -14.00 -5.59
C VAL A 131 7.30 -13.98 -4.24
N LEU A 132 7.63 -15.15 -3.66
CA LEU A 132 8.36 -15.21 -2.39
C LEU A 132 9.76 -14.57 -2.49
N GLY A 133 10.51 -14.90 -3.53
CA GLY A 133 11.84 -14.35 -3.79
C GLY A 133 11.81 -12.84 -3.96
N GLY A 134 10.84 -12.29 -4.69
CA GLY A 134 10.69 -10.86 -4.85
C GLY A 134 10.18 -10.15 -3.59
N VAL A 135 9.33 -10.78 -2.77
CA VAL A 135 8.97 -10.26 -1.43
C VAL A 135 10.20 -10.17 -0.52
N PHE A 136 11.05 -11.20 -0.53
CA PHE A 136 12.31 -11.20 0.23
C PHE A 136 13.25 -10.11 -0.28
N LEU A 137 13.51 -10.07 -1.59
CA LEU A 137 14.38 -9.07 -2.23
C LEU A 137 13.88 -7.64 -2.01
N GLY A 138 12.58 -7.40 -2.14
CA GLY A 138 11.97 -6.10 -1.92
C GLY A 138 12.12 -5.63 -0.46
N THR A 139 12.05 -6.55 0.49
CA THR A 139 12.28 -6.23 1.90
C THR A 139 13.74 -5.83 2.16
N LEU A 140 14.70 -6.53 1.54
CA LEU A 140 16.12 -6.17 1.63
C LEU A 140 16.44 -4.81 1.00
N LEU A 141 15.86 -4.52 -0.17
CA LEU A 141 16.06 -3.24 -0.87
C LEU A 141 15.49 -2.08 -0.06
N VAL A 142 14.26 -2.20 0.46
CA VAL A 142 13.63 -1.14 1.27
C VAL A 142 14.39 -0.93 2.59
N GLY A 143 14.80 -1.99 3.29
CA GLY A 143 15.56 -1.88 4.53
C GLY A 143 16.90 -1.15 4.36
N ARG A 144 17.56 -1.32 3.22
CA ARG A 144 18.79 -0.58 2.87
C ARG A 144 18.59 0.93 2.75
N PHE A 145 17.42 1.38 2.30
CA PHE A 145 17.16 2.81 2.13
C PHE A 145 16.98 3.57 3.46
N GLU A 146 16.60 2.88 4.55
CA GLU A 146 16.48 3.53 5.87
C GLU A 146 17.83 3.64 6.59
N SER A 147 18.69 2.62 6.52
CA SER A 147 20.01 2.65 7.18
C SER A 147 20.98 3.69 6.61
N GLY A 148 20.74 4.20 5.39
CA GLY A 148 21.56 5.24 4.78
C GLY A 148 21.29 6.65 5.30
N ASN A 149 20.20 6.88 6.02
CA ASN A 149 19.77 8.21 6.46
C ASN A 149 20.21 8.58 7.90
N GLU A 150 20.98 7.73 8.58
CA GLU A 150 21.53 8.00 9.93
C GLU A 150 22.96 8.58 9.91
N HIS A 151 23.55 8.82 8.74
CA HIS A 151 24.92 9.31 8.60
C HIS A 151 25.06 10.76 8.08
N HIS A 152 24.05 11.61 8.27
CA HIS A 152 24.15 13.04 7.95
C HIS A 152 23.47 13.93 8.99
#